data_AF-A0A8J3TQJ5-F1
#
_entry.id   AF-A0A8J3TQJ5-F1
#
_cell.length_a   1.000
_cell.length_b   1.000
_cell.length_c   1.000
_cell.angle_alpha   90.00
_cell.angle_beta   90.00
_cell.angle_gamma   90.00
#
_symmetry.space_group_name_H-M   'P 1'
#
loop_
_entity.id
_entity.type
_entity.pdbx_description
1 polymer ?
#
loop_
_entity_poly.entity_id
_entity_poly.type
_entity_poly.pdbx_seq_one_letter_code
_entity_poly.pdbx_strand_id
1 'polypeptide(L)'
;MTRPGDYGAPGSLAKVLADVTAERVAQDAMWGVQEHPDGTGPERRPDADRARQAVEDAAARGLPTWRDILYEEVMEAFAEDDPEHLRAELIQVAAVAVKWVQALDQRVRPAPPRT
;
A
#
# COMPACT_ATOMS: atom_id res chain seq x y z
N MET A 1 -4.92 -9.68 -22.22
CA MET A 1 -5.95 -8.86 -21.53
C MET A 1 -5.48 -8.59 -20.12
N THR A 2 -5.67 -7.36 -19.61
CA THR A 2 -5.45 -7.02 -18.20
C THR A 2 -6.57 -7.59 -17.34
N ARG A 3 -6.25 -8.03 -16.12
CA ARG A 3 -7.24 -8.53 -15.14
C ARG A 3 -7.48 -7.48 -14.05
N PRO A 4 -8.59 -7.54 -13.29
CA PRO A 4 -8.74 -6.72 -12.09
C PRO A 4 -7.51 -6.80 -11.19
N GLY A 5 -7.03 -5.64 -10.72
CA GLY A 5 -5.81 -5.52 -9.92
C GLY A 5 -4.51 -5.40 -10.73
N ASP A 6 -4.50 -5.73 -12.03
CA ASP A 6 -3.39 -5.32 -12.89
C ASP A 6 -3.42 -3.80 -13.10
N TYR A 7 -2.27 -3.14 -12.93
CA TYR A 7 -2.15 -1.70 -13.14
C TYR A 7 -1.86 -1.38 -14.62
N GLY A 8 -2.83 -1.65 -15.49
CA GLY A 8 -2.72 -1.38 -16.94
C GLY A 8 -1.71 -2.26 -17.70
N ALA A 9 -1.00 -3.16 -17.01
CA ALA A 9 -0.07 -4.13 -17.60
C ALA A 9 -0.47 -5.56 -17.19
N PRO A 10 -0.73 -6.47 -18.14
CA PRO A 10 -1.13 -7.84 -17.83
C PRO A 10 -0.11 -8.56 -16.92
N GLY A 11 -0.58 -9.16 -15.83
CA GLY A 11 0.25 -9.91 -14.89
C GLY A 11 1.11 -9.05 -13.95
N SER A 12 0.94 -7.73 -13.97
CA SER A 12 1.69 -6.83 -13.09
C SER A 12 1.41 -7.09 -11.62
N LEU A 13 0.16 -7.46 -11.25
CA LEU A 13 -0.17 -7.80 -9.86
C LEU A 13 0.57 -9.05 -9.40
N ALA A 14 0.52 -10.12 -10.20
CA ALA A 14 1.17 -11.38 -9.87
C ALA A 14 2.68 -11.22 -9.70
N LYS A 15 3.31 -10.39 -10.54
CA LYS A 15 4.74 -10.06 -10.44
C LYS A 15 5.06 -9.42 -9.08
N VAL A 16 4.38 -8.33 -8.73
CA VAL A 16 4.69 -7.60 -7.49
C VAL A 16 4.37 -8.44 -6.24
N LEU A 17 3.31 -9.26 -6.26
CA LEU A 17 3.02 -10.19 -5.16
C LEU A 17 4.11 -11.27 -5.00
N ALA A 18 4.75 -11.70 -6.10
CA ALA A 18 5.90 -12.60 -6.02
C ALA A 18 7.11 -11.91 -5.38
N ASP A 19 7.35 -10.63 -5.70
CA ASP A 19 8.41 -9.83 -5.07
C ASP A 19 8.16 -9.66 -3.56
N VAL A 20 6.92 -9.35 -3.15
CA VAL A 20 6.52 -9.28 -1.73
C VAL A 20 6.71 -10.62 -1.02
N THR A 21 6.35 -11.72 -1.68
CA THR A 21 6.55 -13.07 -1.13
C THR A 21 8.03 -13.37 -0.92
N ALA A 22 8.87 -13.05 -1.90
CA ALA A 22 10.32 -13.24 -1.81
C ALA A 22 10.94 -12.41 -0.67
N GLU A 23 10.51 -11.16 -0.50
CA GLU A 23 10.94 -10.30 0.62
C GLU A 23 10.52 -10.90 1.97
N ARG A 24 9.28 -11.38 2.12
CA ARG A 24 8.87 -11.99 3.38
C ARG A 24 9.67 -13.25 3.70
N VAL A 25 9.99 -14.08 2.70
CA VAL A 25 10.89 -15.24 2.90
C VAL A 25 12.29 -14.79 3.34
N ALA A 26 12.84 -13.73 2.76
CA ALA A 26 14.13 -13.18 3.15
C ALA A 26 14.12 -12.64 4.60
N GLN A 27 13.05 -11.95 5.00
CA GLN A 27 12.87 -11.48 6.38
C GLN A 27 12.79 -12.64 7.38
N ASP A 28 12.11 -13.74 7.01
CA ASP A 28 12.02 -14.93 7.87
C ASP A 28 13.40 -15.58 8.05
N ALA A 29 14.17 -15.69 6.97
CA ALA A 29 15.53 -16.20 7.05
C ALA A 29 16.46 -15.29 7.87
N MET A 30 16.23 -13.97 7.87
CA MET A 30 17.06 -13.00 8.57
C MET A 30 16.72 -12.86 10.06
N TRP A 31 15.42 -12.86 10.40
CA TRP A 31 14.95 -12.51 11.74
C TRP A 31 14.15 -13.61 12.44
N GLY A 32 13.75 -14.66 11.74
CA GLY A 32 12.88 -15.72 12.26
C GLY A 32 11.46 -15.25 12.61
N VAL A 33 10.77 -16.06 13.42
CA VAL A 33 9.44 -15.72 13.95
C VAL A 33 9.60 -14.77 15.14
N GLN A 34 8.85 -13.67 15.12
CA GLN A 34 8.82 -12.67 16.19
C GLN A 34 7.36 -12.38 16.58
N GLU A 35 7.12 -12.18 17.88
CA GLU A 35 5.85 -11.72 18.40
C GLU A 35 6.00 -10.32 19.01
N HIS A 36 5.13 -9.41 18.58
CA HIS A 36 5.11 -8.02 19.03
C HIS A 36 3.67 -7.58 19.31
N PRO A 37 3.44 -6.74 20.33
CA PRO A 37 2.14 -6.08 20.50
C PRO A 37 1.88 -5.13 19.34
N ASP A 38 0.61 -4.94 18.97
CA ASP A 38 0.23 -4.13 17.80
C ASP A 38 0.63 -2.65 17.97
N GLY A 39 0.47 -2.11 19.18
CA GLY A 39 0.79 -0.70 19.46
C GLY A 39 -0.12 0.30 18.74
N THR A 40 -1.26 -0.15 18.23
CA THR A 40 -2.32 0.65 17.58
C THR A 40 -3.42 1.03 18.58
N GLY A 41 -4.26 2.01 18.23
CA GLY A 41 -5.41 2.35 19.06
C GLY A 41 -6.02 3.74 18.85
N PRO A 42 -7.17 4.01 19.51
CA PRO A 42 -7.97 5.23 19.38
C PRO A 42 -7.20 6.53 19.56
N GLU A 43 -6.13 6.53 20.36
CA GLU A 43 -5.33 7.71 20.65
C GLU A 43 -4.65 8.30 19.40
N ARG A 44 -4.60 7.53 18.31
CA ARG A 44 -4.02 7.92 17.02
C ARG A 44 -5.05 8.44 16.01
N ARG A 45 -6.35 8.37 16.31
CA ARG A 45 -7.43 8.90 15.45
C ARG A 45 -7.18 10.35 14.98
N PRO A 46 -6.68 11.29 15.82
CA PRO A 46 -6.39 12.65 15.35
C PRO A 46 -5.37 12.73 14.20
N ASP A 47 -4.42 11.79 14.14
CA ASP A 47 -3.44 11.73 13.06
C ASP A 47 -4.01 11.06 11.80
N ALA A 48 -4.89 10.06 11.97
CA ALA A 48 -5.67 9.48 10.87
C ALA A 48 -6.58 10.53 10.21
N ASP A 49 -7.35 11.28 11.00
CA ASP A 49 -8.24 12.33 10.49
C ASP A 49 -7.47 13.40 9.71
N ARG A 50 -6.27 13.79 10.17
CA ARG A 50 -5.40 14.74 9.46
C ARG A 50 -4.88 14.17 8.14
N ALA A 51 -4.49 12.90 8.12
CA ALA A 51 -4.01 12.24 6.91
C ALA A 51 -5.11 12.16 5.85
N ARG A 52 -6.30 11.75 6.26
CA ARG A 52 -7.50 11.72 5.43
C ARG A 52 -7.83 13.09 4.86
N GLN A 53 -7.88 14.14 5.69
CA GLN A 53 -8.14 15.50 5.22
C GLN A 53 -7.08 15.96 4.21
N ALA A 54 -5.81 15.62 4.42
CA ALA A 54 -4.75 15.98 3.49
C ALA A 54 -4.91 15.31 2.12
N VAL A 55 -5.36 14.06 2.08
CA VAL A 55 -5.68 13.35 0.83
C VAL A 55 -6.91 13.93 0.16
N GLU A 56 -7.99 14.19 0.91
CA GLU A 56 -9.21 14.83 0.39
C GLU A 56 -8.90 16.22 -0.22
N ASP A 57 -8.09 17.03 0.46
CA ASP A 57 -7.63 18.34 -0.02
C ASP A 57 -6.76 18.23 -1.28
N ALA A 58 -5.85 17.26 -1.32
CA ALA A 58 -5.00 17.01 -2.48
C ALA A 58 -5.82 16.49 -3.68
N ALA A 59 -6.79 15.62 -3.43
CA ALA A 59 -7.74 15.13 -4.41
C ALA A 59 -8.62 16.25 -4.98
N ALA A 60 -9.11 17.16 -4.13
CA ALA A 60 -9.85 18.34 -4.55
C ALA A 60 -9.04 19.27 -5.49
N ARG A 61 -7.71 19.28 -5.33
CA ARG A 61 -6.78 19.98 -6.23
C ARG A 61 -6.30 19.13 -7.43
N GLY A 62 -6.74 17.88 -7.53
CA GLY A 62 -6.33 16.94 -8.59
C GLY A 62 -4.89 16.44 -8.48
N LEU A 63 -4.26 16.55 -7.31
CA LEU A 63 -2.84 16.26 -7.09
C LEU A 63 -2.55 15.37 -5.86
N PRO A 64 -3.32 14.30 -5.56
CA PRO A 64 -2.91 13.38 -4.51
C PRO A 64 -1.63 12.66 -4.92
N THR A 65 -0.66 12.59 -4.01
CA THR A 65 0.55 11.80 -4.26
C THR A 65 0.37 10.38 -3.72
N TRP A 66 1.17 9.45 -4.23
CA TRP A 66 1.21 8.08 -3.69
C TRP A 66 1.61 8.04 -2.22
N ARG A 67 2.46 8.99 -1.80
CA ARG A 67 2.83 9.13 -0.39
C ARG A 67 1.62 9.50 0.44
N ASP A 68 0.79 10.42 -0.02
CA ASP A 68 -0.39 10.87 0.74
C ASP A 68 -1.38 9.71 0.89
N ILE A 69 -1.66 8.97 -0.19
CA ILE A 69 -2.56 7.81 -0.16
C ILE A 69 -2.01 6.70 0.76
N LEU A 70 -0.74 6.32 0.63
CA LEU A 70 -0.17 5.28 1.51
C LEU A 70 -0.15 5.73 2.97
N TYR A 71 0.13 7.01 3.22
CA TYR A 71 0.18 7.56 4.57
C TYR A 71 -1.19 7.54 5.24
N GLU A 72 -2.26 7.87 4.52
CA GLU A 72 -3.64 7.77 5.01
C GLU A 72 -3.95 6.35 5.51
N GLU A 73 -3.76 5.33 4.67
CA GLU A 73 -4.03 3.93 5.01
C GLU A 73 -3.23 3.47 6.25
N VAL A 74 -1.97 3.90 6.37
CA VAL A 74 -1.13 3.58 7.54
C VAL A 74 -1.65 4.24 8.80
N MET A 75 -2.10 5.50 8.71
CA MET A 75 -2.65 6.19 9.88
C MET A 75 -4.01 5.61 10.29
N GLU A 76 -4.86 5.20 9.34
CA GLU A 76 -6.11 4.49 9.63
C GLU A 76 -5.84 3.16 10.34
N ALA A 77 -4.91 2.34 9.83
CA ALA A 77 -4.49 1.11 10.50
C ALA A 77 -3.95 1.38 11.92
N PHE A 78 -3.16 2.43 12.09
CA PHE A 78 -2.62 2.79 13.41
C PHE A 78 -3.70 3.23 14.40
N ALA A 79 -4.82 3.79 13.94
CA ALA A 79 -5.90 4.25 14.79
C ALA A 79 -6.89 3.14 15.21
N GLU A 80 -6.71 1.92 14.71
CA GLU A 80 -7.61 0.79 14.94
C GLU A 80 -7.23 -0.03 16.17
N ASP A 81 -8.23 -0.44 16.95
CA ASP A 81 -8.12 -1.25 18.18
C ASP A 81 -8.81 -2.60 18.09
N ASP A 82 -9.70 -2.80 17.11
CA ASP A 82 -10.28 -4.09 16.78
C ASP A 82 -9.35 -4.93 15.87
N PRO A 83 -8.98 -6.17 16.26
CA PRO A 83 -8.06 -6.98 15.47
C PRO A 83 -8.55 -7.35 14.07
N GLU A 84 -9.86 -7.53 13.87
CA GLU A 84 -10.40 -7.89 12.55
C GLU A 84 -10.34 -6.70 11.60
N HIS A 85 -10.69 -5.52 12.10
CA HIS A 85 -10.56 -4.28 11.36
C HIS A 85 -9.09 -3.91 11.11
N LEU A 86 -8.20 -4.05 12.10
CA LEU A 86 -6.77 -3.78 11.93
C LEU A 86 -6.19 -4.64 10.81
N ARG A 87 -6.57 -5.92 10.76
CA ARG A 87 -6.19 -6.79 9.65
C ARG A 87 -6.69 -6.27 8.31
N ALA A 88 -7.93 -5.79 8.23
CA ALA A 88 -8.47 -5.22 7.00
C ALA A 88 -7.66 -4.00 6.55
N GLU A 89 -7.36 -3.06 7.45
CA GLU A 89 -6.58 -1.86 7.15
C GLU A 89 -5.14 -2.20 6.74
N LEU A 90 -4.48 -3.15 7.41
CA LEU A 90 -3.14 -3.61 6.99
C LEU A 90 -3.15 -4.24 5.58
N ILE A 91 -4.25 -4.88 5.17
CA ILE A 91 -4.42 -5.35 3.80
C ILE A 91 -4.58 -4.17 2.83
N GLN A 92 -5.29 -3.10 3.20
CA GLN A 92 -5.41 -1.89 2.38
C GLN A 92 -4.04 -1.21 2.20
N VAL A 93 -3.26 -1.06 3.27
CA VAL A 93 -1.87 -0.58 3.24
C VAL A 93 -1.03 -1.38 2.26
N ALA A 94 -1.04 -2.72 2.37
CA ALA A 94 -0.29 -3.59 1.48
C ALA A 94 -0.75 -3.45 0.02
N ALA A 95 -2.06 -3.34 -0.22
CA ALA A 95 -2.62 -3.16 -1.55
C ALA A 95 -2.18 -1.83 -2.19
N VAL A 96 -2.15 -0.73 -1.42
CA VAL A 96 -1.67 0.58 -1.91
C VAL A 96 -0.17 0.54 -2.21
N ALA A 97 0.64 -0.10 -1.35
CA ALA A 97 2.07 -0.29 -1.60
C ALA A 97 2.31 -1.08 -2.89
N VAL A 98 1.61 -2.20 -3.09
CA VAL A 98 1.66 -3.00 -4.33
C VAL A 98 1.27 -2.15 -5.54
N LYS A 99 0.15 -1.41 -5.45
CA LYS A 99 -0.33 -0.53 -6.51
C LYS A 99 0.70 0.54 -6.89
N TRP A 100 1.39 1.11 -5.90
CA TRP A 100 2.44 2.10 -6.15
C TRP A 100 3.65 1.48 -6.86
N VAL A 101 4.10 0.29 -6.44
CA VAL A 101 5.18 -0.43 -7.14
C VAL A 101 4.79 -0.72 -8.60
N GLN A 102 3.56 -1.20 -8.85
CA GLN A 102 3.09 -1.41 -10.22
C GLN A 102 3.10 -0.11 -11.05
N ALA A 103 2.74 1.02 -10.45
CA ALA A 103 2.79 2.32 -11.11
C ALA A 103 4.23 2.77 -11.42
N LEU A 104 5.20 2.43 -10.56
CA LEU A 104 6.62 2.67 -10.82
C LEU A 104 7.13 1.80 -11.98
N ASP A 105 6.83 0.51 -11.95
CA ASP A 105 7.16 -0.44 -13.01
C ASP A 105 6.63 0.02 -14.38
N GLN A 106 5.40 0.55 -14.40
CA GLN A 106 4.80 1.07 -15.63
C GLN A 106 5.53 2.30 -16.17
N ARG A 107 6.03 3.20 -15.31
CA ARG A 107 6.80 4.39 -15.72
C ARG A 107 8.16 4.04 -16.31
N VAL A 108 8.77 2.97 -15.82
CA VAL A 108 10.10 2.50 -16.26
C VAL A 108 10.01 1.72 -17.57
N ARG A 109 8.83 1.21 -17.95
CA ARG A 109 8.65 0.46 -19.20
C ARG A 109 8.92 1.37 -20.40
N PRO A 110 9.88 1.03 -21.28
CA PRO A 110 10.16 1.84 -22.47
C PRO A 110 8.93 1.89 -23.38
N ALA A 111 8.68 3.08 -23.95
CA ALA A 111 7.62 3.24 -24.94
C ALA A 111 7.87 2.29 -26.13
N PRO A 112 6.83 1.65 -26.69
CA PRO A 112 7.00 0.85 -27.88
C PRO A 112 7.61 1.71 -29.02
N PRO A 113 8.46 1.13 -29.87
CA PRO A 113 9.03 1.86 -31.00
C PRO A 113 7.90 2.42 -31.87
N ARG A 114 8.02 3.71 -32.23
CA ARG A 114 7.13 4.33 -33.21
C ARG A 114 7.43 3.72 -34.59
N THR A 115 6.49 2.93 -35.11
CA THR A 115 6.48 2.47 -36.51
C THR A 115 6.00 3.55 -37.44
#